data_AF-S4RHG7-F1
#
_entry.id   AF-S4RHG7-F1
#
_cell.length_a   1.000
_cell.length_b   1.000
_cell.length_c   1.000
_cell.angle_alpha   90.00
_cell.angle_beta   90.00
_cell.angle_gamma   90.00
#
_symmetry.space_group_name_H-M   'P 1'
#
loop_
_entity.id
_entity.type
_entity.pdbx_description
1 polymer ?
#
loop_
_entity_poly.entity_id
_entity_poly.type
_entity_poly.pdbx_seq_one_letter_code
_entity_poly.pdbx_strand_id
1 'polypeptide(L)'
;EQVQKLCDRVASSTLIEDRRGAVRALKSLSKKYRMEVGTQGMEHLLHVLQTDRSDAEITAFALDTLCNIVSNDVEEQHHQQQQQKTAAEEDLGAQFTDVIIQKQENVSLLLSFLEEFEFPVRWATVKLLTVLLKNRGPAVHQIILVTPTGVSRMMDLLVDTREVIRND
;
A
#
# COMPACT_ATOMS: atom_id res chain seq x y z
N GLU A 1 -6.41 -11.24 -17.98
CA GLU A 1 -6.30 -10.32 -19.16
C GLU A 1 -6.62 -8.86 -18.78
N GLN A 2 -7.69 -8.59 -18.04
CA GLN A 2 -8.04 -7.22 -17.64
C GLN A 2 -6.96 -6.55 -16.77
N VAL A 3 -6.37 -7.28 -15.81
CA VAL A 3 -5.30 -6.75 -14.93
C VAL A 3 -4.07 -6.35 -15.75
N GLN A 4 -3.60 -7.23 -16.63
CA GLN A 4 -2.46 -6.93 -17.51
C GLN A 4 -2.66 -5.65 -18.33
N LYS A 5 -3.83 -5.47 -18.97
CA LYS A 5 -4.12 -4.25 -19.76
C LYS A 5 -4.08 -2.98 -18.91
N LEU A 6 -4.51 -3.05 -17.65
CA LEU A 6 -4.41 -1.93 -16.72
C LEU A 6 -2.96 -1.66 -16.32
N CYS A 7 -2.16 -2.69 -16.07
CA CYS A 7 -0.74 -2.58 -15.79
C CYS A 7 0.01 -1.92 -16.97
N ASP A 8 -0.25 -2.38 -18.19
CA ASP A 8 0.33 -1.80 -19.40
C ASP A 8 -0.04 -0.32 -19.54
N ARG A 9 -1.28 0.07 -19.21
CA ARG A 9 -1.71 1.47 -19.24
C ARG A 9 -1.02 2.31 -18.15
N VAL A 10 -0.83 1.76 -16.95
CA VAL A 10 -0.05 2.43 -15.88
C VAL A 10 1.39 2.65 -16.33
N ALA A 11 2.00 1.67 -16.98
CA ALA A 11 3.39 1.74 -17.42
C ALA A 11 3.64 2.62 -18.67
N SER A 12 2.70 2.62 -19.63
CA SER A 12 2.93 3.25 -20.95
C SER A 12 2.29 4.61 -21.13
N SER A 13 1.26 4.95 -20.34
CA SER A 13 0.53 6.19 -20.57
C SER A 13 1.31 7.43 -20.12
N THR A 14 1.44 8.41 -21.01
CA THR A 14 2.03 9.72 -20.71
C THR A 14 1.08 10.63 -19.92
N LEU A 15 -0.23 10.47 -20.11
CA LEU A 15 -1.25 11.27 -19.42
C LEU A 15 -1.49 10.76 -18.00
N ILE A 16 -1.38 11.65 -17.02
CA ILE A 16 -1.65 11.37 -15.60
C ILE A 16 -3.08 10.88 -15.38
N GLU A 17 -4.04 11.45 -16.10
CA GLU A 17 -5.46 11.07 -16.05
C GLU A 17 -5.69 9.59 -16.37
N ASP A 18 -4.98 9.10 -17.39
CA ASP A 18 -5.07 7.72 -17.86
C ASP A 18 -4.41 6.75 -16.87
N ARG A 19 -3.23 7.11 -16.34
CA ARG A 19 -2.57 6.31 -15.29
C ARG A 19 -3.44 6.26 -14.04
N ARG A 20 -3.97 7.40 -13.60
CA ARG A 20 -4.85 7.52 -12.44
C ARG A 20 -6.13 6.70 -12.60
N GLY A 21 -6.76 6.74 -13.77
CA GLY A 21 -7.90 5.90 -14.09
C GLY A 21 -7.57 4.41 -14.02
N ALA A 22 -6.40 4.01 -14.49
CA ALA A 22 -5.94 2.62 -14.43
C ALA A 22 -5.64 2.15 -13.00
N VAL A 23 -4.94 2.95 -12.19
CA VAL A 23 -4.67 2.64 -10.78
C VAL A 23 -5.96 2.57 -9.97
N ARG A 24 -6.94 3.45 -10.21
CA ARG A 24 -8.27 3.38 -9.57
C ARG A 24 -8.99 2.07 -9.90
N ALA A 25 -8.88 1.59 -11.14
CA ALA A 25 -9.45 0.30 -11.54
C ALA A 25 -8.71 -0.87 -10.86
N LEU A 26 -7.37 -0.83 -10.78
CA LEU A 26 -6.57 -1.83 -10.06
C LEU A 26 -6.94 -1.88 -8.58
N LYS A 27 -7.15 -0.74 -7.92
CA LYS A 27 -7.63 -0.66 -6.52
C LYS A 27 -8.96 -1.39 -6.32
N SER A 28 -9.87 -1.28 -7.29
CA SER A 28 -11.16 -1.97 -7.22
C SER A 28 -11.00 -3.48 -7.41
N LEU A 29 -10.14 -3.89 -8.35
CA LEU A 29 -9.88 -5.29 -8.65
C LEU A 29 -9.09 -5.99 -7.54
N SER A 30 -8.19 -5.30 -6.82
CA SER A 30 -7.36 -5.89 -5.77
C SER A 30 -8.16 -6.50 -4.62
N LYS A 31 -9.41 -6.06 -4.42
CA LYS A 31 -10.32 -6.63 -3.41
C LYS A 31 -10.81 -8.04 -3.76
N LYS A 32 -10.89 -8.38 -5.05
CA LYS A 32 -11.43 -9.66 -5.54
C LYS A 32 -10.37 -10.54 -6.20
N TYR A 33 -9.45 -9.91 -6.93
CA TYR A 33 -8.40 -10.55 -7.72
C TYR A 33 -7.02 -10.22 -7.15
N ARG A 34 -6.90 -10.30 -5.81
CA ARG A 34 -5.72 -9.93 -5.03
C ARG A 34 -4.43 -10.55 -5.57
N MET A 35 -4.45 -11.87 -5.82
CA MET A 35 -3.29 -12.59 -6.34
C MET A 35 -2.87 -12.10 -7.74
N GLU A 36 -3.82 -11.90 -8.67
CA GLU A 36 -3.51 -11.44 -10.03
C GLU A 36 -2.94 -10.01 -10.00
N VAL A 37 -3.56 -9.12 -9.23
CA VAL A 37 -3.12 -7.72 -9.09
C VAL A 37 -1.77 -7.64 -8.36
N GLY A 38 -1.52 -8.47 -7.35
CA GLY A 38 -0.23 -8.53 -6.66
C GLY A 38 0.90 -9.01 -7.55
N THR A 39 0.69 -10.10 -8.31
CA THR A 39 1.72 -10.68 -9.18
C THR A 39 2.04 -9.82 -10.40
N GLN A 40 1.03 -9.19 -11.03
CA GLN A 40 1.23 -8.41 -12.26
C GLN A 40 1.42 -6.91 -11.99
N GLY A 41 0.78 -6.36 -10.96
CA GLY A 41 0.64 -4.91 -10.78
C GLY A 41 1.55 -4.28 -9.74
N MET A 42 2.09 -5.05 -8.79
CA MET A 42 2.78 -4.49 -7.63
C MET A 42 4.02 -3.67 -7.99
N GLU A 43 4.83 -4.12 -8.95
CA GLU A 43 5.99 -3.36 -9.42
C GLU A 43 5.58 -2.03 -10.05
N HIS A 44 4.51 -2.01 -10.86
CA HIS A 44 3.98 -0.79 -11.45
C HIS A 44 3.40 0.17 -10.40
N LEU A 45 2.74 -0.35 -9.37
CA LEU A 45 2.23 0.45 -8.25
C LEU A 45 3.36 1.10 -7.45
N LEU A 46 4.44 0.36 -7.17
CA LEU A 46 5.63 0.92 -6.52
C LEU A 46 6.30 1.98 -7.40
N HIS A 47 6.35 1.76 -8.71
CA HIS A 47 6.88 2.75 -9.65
C HIS A 47 6.04 4.04 -9.66
N VAL A 48 4.71 3.94 -9.63
CA VAL A 48 3.81 5.10 -9.51
C VAL A 48 4.11 5.91 -8.25
N LEU A 49 4.37 5.27 -7.11
CA LEU A 49 4.77 5.97 -5.88
C LEU A 49 6.11 6.72 -6.04
N GLN A 50 7.00 6.27 -6.91
CA GLN A 50 8.27 6.94 -7.16
C GLN A 50 8.11 8.13 -8.11
N THR A 51 7.33 7.98 -9.19
CA THR A 51 7.27 8.95 -10.29
C THR A 51 6.13 9.96 -10.17
N ASP A 52 4.99 9.54 -9.65
CA ASP A 52 3.74 10.33 -9.65
C ASP A 52 3.40 10.91 -8.26
N ARG A 53 4.37 10.95 -7.34
CA ARG A 53 4.22 11.45 -5.96
C ARG A 53 3.64 12.85 -5.81
N SER A 54 3.67 13.68 -6.85
CA SER A 54 3.07 15.02 -6.84
C SER A 54 1.54 15.01 -7.00
N ASP A 55 0.96 13.92 -7.52
CA ASP A 55 -0.49 13.75 -7.62
C ASP A 55 -0.97 12.90 -6.44
N ALA A 56 -1.65 13.56 -5.49
CA ALA A 56 -2.11 12.93 -4.27
C ALA A 56 -3.16 11.83 -4.52
N GLU A 57 -3.94 11.95 -5.59
CA GLU A 57 -5.03 11.03 -5.87
C GLU A 57 -4.52 9.68 -6.38
N ILE A 58 -3.61 9.68 -7.37
CA ILE A 58 -2.99 8.44 -7.85
C ILE A 58 -2.10 7.82 -6.76
N THR A 59 -1.40 8.64 -5.98
CA THR A 59 -0.57 8.18 -4.86
C THR A 59 -1.42 7.44 -3.82
N ALA A 60 -2.54 8.04 -3.39
CA ALA A 60 -3.47 7.40 -2.48
C ALA A 60 -4.07 6.11 -3.07
N PHE A 61 -4.43 6.08 -4.36
CA PHE A 61 -4.92 4.85 -4.98
C PHE A 61 -3.85 3.76 -5.03
N ALA A 62 -2.60 4.10 -5.32
CA ALA A 62 -1.51 3.13 -5.33
C ALA A 62 -1.26 2.56 -3.92
N LEU A 63 -1.21 3.41 -2.90
CA LEU A 63 -1.07 3.00 -1.49
C LEU A 63 -2.22 2.09 -1.03
N ASP A 64 -3.47 2.47 -1.29
CA ASP A 64 -4.63 1.64 -0.94
C ASP A 64 -4.61 0.30 -1.72
N THR A 65 -4.15 0.29 -2.97
CA THR A 65 -4.06 -0.95 -3.76
C THR A 65 -2.99 -1.88 -3.18
N LEU A 66 -1.81 -1.35 -2.83
CA LEU A 66 -0.77 -2.10 -2.14
C LEU A 66 -1.27 -2.62 -0.79
N CYS A 67 -1.98 -1.79 -0.03
CA CYS A 67 -2.60 -2.20 1.23
C CYS A 67 -3.56 -3.38 1.03
N ASN A 68 -4.40 -3.36 0.00
CA ASN A 68 -5.28 -4.49 -0.32
C ASN A 68 -4.49 -5.75 -0.73
N ILE A 69 -3.35 -5.60 -1.41
CA ILE A 69 -2.49 -6.72 -1.82
C ILE A 69 -1.82 -7.38 -0.61
N VAL A 70 -1.38 -6.61 0.39
CA VAL A 70 -0.68 -7.17 1.56
C VAL A 70 -1.59 -7.48 2.74
N SER A 71 -2.79 -6.90 2.79
CA SER A 71 -3.72 -7.07 3.91
C SER A 71 -4.41 -8.42 3.90
N ASN A 72 -4.42 -9.07 5.05
CA ASN A 72 -5.19 -10.29 5.32
C ASN A 72 -6.57 -9.98 5.92
N ASP A 73 -6.90 -8.70 6.06
CA ASP A 73 -8.11 -8.18 6.73
C ASP A 73 -9.11 -7.57 5.74
N VAL A 74 -9.04 -7.92 4.43
CA VAL A 74 -9.93 -7.36 3.39
C VAL A 74 -11.35 -7.95 3.50
N GLU A 75 -12.00 -7.82 4.66
CA GLU A 75 -13.39 -8.22 4.92
C GLU A 75 -14.22 -7.19 5.71
N GLU A 76 -13.76 -5.96 5.93
CA GLU A 76 -14.51 -4.98 6.74
C GLU A 76 -15.73 -4.31 6.06
N GLN A 77 -16.29 -4.88 4.99
CA GLN A 77 -17.57 -4.39 4.42
C GLN A 77 -18.72 -5.41 4.41
N HIS A 78 -18.53 -6.62 4.94
CA HIS A 78 -19.64 -7.53 5.18
C HIS A 78 -19.59 -8.06 6.62
N HIS A 79 -20.28 -7.34 7.51
CA HIS A 79 -20.81 -7.95 8.73
C HIS A 79 -21.53 -9.25 8.35
N GLN A 80 -21.20 -10.34 9.07
CA GLN A 80 -21.83 -11.68 9.02
C GLN A 80 -21.23 -12.68 8.02
N GLN A 81 -19.97 -13.05 8.23
CA GLN A 81 -19.60 -14.46 8.34
C GLN A 81 -18.18 -14.55 8.91
N GLN A 82 -18.05 -15.17 10.09
CA GLN A 82 -16.77 -15.70 10.55
C GLN A 82 -16.38 -16.85 9.59
N GLN A 83 -15.91 -16.53 8.38
CA GLN A 83 -15.21 -17.50 7.57
C GLN A 83 -13.81 -17.62 8.16
N GLN A 84 -13.46 -18.85 8.54
CA GLN A 84 -12.11 -19.19 8.99
C GLN A 84 -11.13 -18.70 7.91
N LYS A 85 -10.32 -17.69 8.25
CA LYS A 85 -9.16 -17.30 7.45
C LYS A 85 -8.39 -18.57 7.11
N THR A 86 -8.23 -18.85 5.83
CA THR A 86 -7.48 -20.04 5.43
C THR A 86 -5.99 -19.75 5.62
N ALA A 87 -5.21 -20.72 6.09
CA ALA A 87 -3.76 -20.55 6.23
C ALA A 87 -3.06 -20.09 4.93
N ALA A 88 -3.67 -20.38 3.77
CA ALA A 88 -3.20 -19.95 2.45
C ALA A 88 -3.36 -18.43 2.22
N GLU A 89 -4.39 -17.78 2.76
CA GLU A 89 -4.58 -16.34 2.63
C GLU A 89 -3.63 -15.55 3.53
N GLU A 90 -3.36 -16.07 4.73
CA GLU A 90 -2.35 -15.49 5.63
C GLU A 90 -0.96 -15.55 5.00
N ASP A 91 -0.63 -16.66 4.35
CA ASP A 91 0.63 -16.85 3.62
C ASP A 91 0.78 -15.87 2.45
N LEU A 92 -0.30 -15.58 1.72
CA LEU A 92 -0.24 -14.67 0.56
C LEU A 92 0.15 -13.23 0.94
N GLY A 93 -0.43 -12.68 2.02
CA GLY A 93 -0.07 -11.33 2.47
C GLY A 93 1.37 -11.22 2.94
N ALA A 94 1.83 -12.27 3.62
CA ALA A 94 3.22 -12.46 4.01
C ALA A 94 4.16 -12.50 2.79
N GLN A 95 3.84 -13.27 1.75
CA GLN A 95 4.62 -13.35 0.52
C GLN A 95 4.72 -12.00 -0.21
N PHE A 96 3.61 -11.27 -0.38
CA PHE A 96 3.68 -9.95 -1.01
C PHE A 96 4.40 -8.91 -0.15
N THR A 97 4.30 -9.02 1.17
CA THR A 97 5.09 -8.20 2.10
C THR A 97 6.57 -8.42 1.86
N ASP A 98 7.01 -9.67 1.72
CA ASP A 98 8.42 -10.01 1.45
C ASP A 98 8.95 -9.34 0.18
N VAL A 99 8.13 -9.29 -0.88
CA VAL A 99 8.52 -8.61 -2.12
C VAL A 99 8.67 -7.10 -1.93
N ILE A 100 7.77 -6.46 -1.17
CA ILE A 100 7.88 -5.01 -0.89
C ILE A 100 9.14 -4.72 -0.08
N ILE A 101 9.43 -5.48 0.98
CA ILE A 101 10.55 -5.20 1.89
C ILE A 101 11.89 -5.66 1.35
N GLN A 102 11.92 -6.47 0.29
CA GLN A 102 13.15 -6.90 -0.39
C GLN A 102 14.02 -5.70 -0.79
N LYS A 103 13.40 -4.61 -1.24
CA LYS A 103 14.07 -3.32 -1.47
C LYS A 103 13.74 -2.38 -0.31
N GLN A 104 14.72 -2.12 0.56
CA GLN A 104 14.54 -1.24 1.73
C GLN A 104 14.09 0.17 1.35
N GLU A 105 14.46 0.63 0.14
CA GLU A 105 14.03 1.89 -0.47
C GLU A 105 12.50 2.02 -0.53
N ASN A 106 11.76 0.91 -0.70
CA ASN A 106 10.30 0.93 -0.71
C ASN A 106 9.75 1.37 0.65
N VAL A 107 10.28 0.84 1.75
CA VAL A 107 9.85 1.23 3.11
C VAL A 107 10.28 2.66 3.40
N SER A 108 11.49 3.06 2.98
CA SER A 108 11.95 4.44 3.12
C SER A 108 11.07 5.43 2.33
N LEU A 109 10.58 5.03 1.16
CA LEU A 109 9.62 5.80 0.37
C LEU A 109 8.27 5.90 1.09
N LEU A 110 7.75 4.80 1.65
CA LEU A 110 6.52 4.83 2.45
C LEU A 110 6.65 5.77 3.64
N LEU A 111 7.76 5.72 4.38
CA LEU A 111 8.01 6.65 5.49
C LEU A 111 8.00 8.12 5.05
N SER A 112 8.42 8.43 3.82
CA SER A 112 8.36 9.81 3.31
C SER A 112 6.92 10.30 3.11
N PHE A 113 5.98 9.42 2.78
CA PHE A 113 4.56 9.79 2.63
C PHE A 113 3.85 10.08 3.96
N LEU A 114 4.44 9.72 5.11
CA LEU A 114 3.93 10.14 6.40
C LEU A 114 4.03 11.66 6.60
N GLU A 115 4.96 12.32 5.90
CA GLU A 115 5.13 13.77 5.95
C GLU A 115 4.10 14.51 5.08
N GLU A 116 3.46 13.85 4.12
CA GLU A 116 2.50 14.48 3.20
C GLU A 116 1.24 14.96 3.90
N PHE A 117 0.80 16.19 3.65
CA PHE A 117 -0.37 16.77 4.34
C PHE A 117 -1.70 16.18 3.87
N GLU A 118 -1.75 15.68 2.64
CA GLU A 118 -2.97 15.15 2.02
C GLU A 118 -3.47 13.92 2.80
N PHE A 119 -4.66 14.06 3.40
CA PHE A 119 -5.25 13.02 4.26
C PHE A 119 -5.31 11.64 3.58
N PRO A 120 -5.76 11.50 2.32
CA PRO A 120 -5.84 10.19 1.67
C PRO A 120 -4.47 9.50 1.54
N VAL A 121 -3.40 10.26 1.34
CA VAL A 121 -2.03 9.73 1.19
C VAL A 121 -1.50 9.30 2.55
N ARG A 122 -1.55 10.19 3.55
CA ARG A 122 -1.03 9.90 4.89
C ARG A 122 -1.74 8.72 5.53
N TRP A 123 -3.08 8.71 5.50
CA TRP A 123 -3.86 7.62 6.09
C TRP A 123 -3.67 6.28 5.37
N ALA A 124 -3.61 6.26 4.03
CA ALA A 124 -3.31 5.04 3.29
C ALA A 124 -1.90 4.50 3.60
N THR A 125 -0.93 5.40 3.81
CA THR A 125 0.45 5.05 4.21
C THR A 125 0.48 4.42 5.60
N VAL A 126 -0.20 5.01 6.60
CA VAL A 126 -0.29 4.46 7.95
C VAL A 126 -0.86 3.05 7.93
N LYS A 127 -2.02 2.84 7.27
CA LYS A 127 -2.62 1.51 7.13
C LYS A 127 -1.67 0.50 6.48
N LEU A 128 -1.01 0.89 5.40
CA LEU A 128 -0.07 0.01 4.69
C LEU A 128 1.11 -0.38 5.59
N LEU A 129 1.76 0.59 6.25
CA LEU A 129 2.87 0.32 7.18
C LEU A 129 2.44 -0.59 8.34
N THR A 130 1.25 -0.37 8.90
CA THR A 130 0.68 -1.21 9.95
C THR A 130 0.50 -2.65 9.47
N VAL A 131 0.01 -2.87 8.25
CA VAL A 131 -0.11 -4.22 7.68
C VAL A 131 1.25 -4.87 7.44
N LEU A 132 2.24 -4.13 6.91
CA LEU A 132 3.59 -4.66 6.71
C LEU A 132 4.21 -5.08 8.04
N LEU A 133 4.03 -4.28 9.09
CA LEU A 133 4.50 -4.58 10.45
C LEU A 133 3.80 -5.81 11.05
N LYS A 134 2.49 -5.98 10.82
CA LYS A 134 1.77 -7.20 11.23
C LYS A 134 2.30 -8.45 10.53
N ASN A 135 2.62 -8.37 9.24
CA ASN A 135 3.06 -9.51 8.43
C ASN A 135 4.55 -9.89 8.65
N ARG A 136 5.43 -8.89 8.79
CA ARG A 136 6.91 -9.05 8.86
C ARG A 136 7.55 -8.10 9.88
N GLY A 137 6.98 -8.01 11.08
CA GLY A 137 7.38 -7.09 12.15
C GLY A 137 8.90 -6.93 12.35
N PRO A 138 9.66 -8.01 12.63
CA PRO A 138 11.11 -7.89 12.86
C PRO A 138 11.88 -7.28 11.69
N ALA A 139 11.56 -7.69 10.45
CA ALA A 139 12.24 -7.20 9.26
C ALA A 139 11.88 -5.74 8.97
N VAL A 140 10.59 -5.38 9.06
CA VAL A 140 10.13 -4.01 8.82
C VAL A 140 10.64 -3.06 9.91
N HIS A 141 10.60 -3.47 11.19
CA HIS A 141 11.21 -2.69 12.28
C HIS A 141 12.69 -2.42 12.02
N GLN A 142 13.45 -3.42 11.58
CA GLN A 142 14.87 -3.24 11.30
C GLN A 142 15.11 -2.20 10.20
N ILE A 143 14.30 -2.22 9.13
CA ILE A 143 14.40 -1.24 8.05
C ILE A 143 14.07 0.17 8.56
N ILE A 144 13.01 0.33 9.36
CA ILE A 144 12.62 1.63 9.94
C ILE A 144 13.73 2.16 10.86
N LEU A 145 14.34 1.30 11.67
CA LEU A 145 15.41 1.68 12.61
C LEU A 145 16.67 2.19 11.91
N VAL A 146 17.03 1.62 10.76
CA VAL A 146 18.22 2.05 10.00
C VAL A 146 17.92 3.20 9.03
N THR A 147 16.64 3.49 8.77
CA THR A 147 16.22 4.63 7.94
C THR A 147 16.40 5.93 8.72
N PRO A 148 17.15 6.92 8.21
CA PRO A 148 17.28 8.22 8.85
C PRO A 148 15.92 8.83 9.17
N THR A 149 15.74 9.31 10.40
CA THR A 149 14.47 9.89 10.89
C THR A 149 13.24 8.99 10.77
N GLY A 150 13.39 7.67 10.53
CA GLY A 150 12.27 6.76 10.32
C GLY A 150 11.32 6.69 11.52
N VAL A 151 11.87 6.48 12.71
CA VAL A 151 11.09 6.47 13.96
C VAL A 151 10.50 7.84 14.27
N SER A 152 11.25 8.92 14.05
CA SER A 152 10.76 10.29 14.29
C SER A 152 9.52 10.62 13.46
N ARG A 153 9.52 10.27 12.16
CA ARG A 153 8.36 10.44 11.27
C ARG A 153 7.11 9.71 11.76
N MET A 154 7.29 8.52 12.34
CA MET A 154 6.18 7.77 12.91
C MET A 154 5.67 8.40 14.21
N MET A 155 6.57 8.92 15.05
CA MET A 155 6.21 9.62 16.29
C MET A 155 5.40 10.89 16.02
N ASP A 156 5.68 11.59 14.91
CA ASP A 156 4.95 12.81 14.53
C ASP A 156 3.46 12.53 14.20
N LEU A 157 3.06 11.28 13.95
CA LEU A 157 1.65 10.91 13.77
C LEU A 157 0.84 11.09 15.06
N LEU A 158 1.47 10.96 16.24
CA LEU A 158 0.80 11.10 17.54
C LEU A 158 0.34 12.54 17.80
N VAL A 159 0.93 13.52 17.11
CA VAL A 159 0.53 14.93 17.20
C VAL A 159 -0.34 15.38 16.03
N ASP A 160 -0.79 14.46 15.17
CA ASP A 160 -1.70 14.78 14.07
C ASP A 160 -3.04 15.31 14.62
N THR A 161 -3.53 16.40 14.03
CA THR A 161 -4.79 17.03 14.43
C THR A 161 -6.00 16.19 14.04
N ARG A 162 -5.85 15.27 13.08
CA ARG A 162 -6.91 14.41 12.57
C ARG A 162 -6.92 13.11 13.35
N GLU A 163 -7.96 12.92 14.14
CA GLU A 163 -8.05 11.81 15.10
C GLU A 163 -7.94 10.44 14.45
N VAL A 164 -8.45 10.28 13.24
CA VAL A 164 -8.35 9.01 12.49
C VAL A 164 -6.89 8.60 12.27
N ILE A 165 -6.01 9.55 11.90
CA ILE A 165 -4.58 9.26 11.69
C ILE A 165 -3.85 9.07 13.01
N ARG A 166 -4.24 9.81 14.04
CA ARG A 166 -3.61 9.74 15.36
C ARG A 166 -3.93 8.43 16.10
N ASN A 167 -5.13 7.88 15.87
CA ASN A 167 -5.62 6.68 16.55
C ASN A 167 -5.22 5.38 15.86
N ASP A 168 -5.10 5.39 14.52
CA ASP A 168 -4.65 4.25 13.70
C ASP A 168 -3.13 4.03 13.80
#